data_AF-A0A919BH66-F1
#
_entry.id   AF-A0A919BH66-F1
#
_cell.length_a   1.000
_cell.length_b   1.000
_cell.length_c   1.000
_cell.angle_alpha   90.00
_cell.angle_beta   90.00
_cell.angle_gamma   90.00
#
_symmetry.space_group_name_H-M   'P 1'
#
loop_
_entity.id
_entity.type
_entity.pdbx_description
1 polymer ?
#
loop_
_entity_poly.entity_id
_entity_poly.type
_entity_poly.pdbx_seq_one_letter_code
_entity_poly.pdbx_strand_id
1 'polypeptide(L)' 'MAPPDPGNTGKWERMAFIPKSRYVSEPPTAERDRNHRQFPVYSALATQWAQAGRAVPGVPDREWERLMSTPVWPR' A
#
# COMPACT_ATOMS: atom_id res chain seq x y z
N MET A 1 -28.32 -29.16 -31.62
CA MET A 1 -27.86 -28.88 -30.24
C MET A 1 -26.42 -28.42 -30.35
N ALA A 2 -26.19 -27.11 -30.44
CA ALA A 2 -24.84 -26.53 -30.56
C ALA A 2 -24.25 -26.27 -29.16
N PRO A 3 -22.93 -26.41 -28.94
CA PRO A 3 -22.32 -26.06 -27.67
C PRO A 3 -22.40 -24.53 -27.43
N PRO A 4 -22.54 -24.06 -26.18
CA PRO A 4 -22.55 -22.64 -25.88
C PRO A 4 -21.17 -22.01 -26.14
N ASP A 5 -21.20 -20.82 -26.71
CA ASP A 5 -20.05 -20.00 -27.10
C ASP A 5 -19.24 -19.56 -25.85
N PRO A 6 -17.92 -19.81 -25.76
CA PRO A 6 -17.09 -19.40 -24.62
C PRO A 6 -16.82 -17.87 -24.57
N GLY A 7 -17.36 -17.10 -25.52
CA GLY A 7 -17.04 -15.68 -25.71
C GLY A 7 -17.62 -14.69 -24.70
N ASN A 8 -18.46 -15.10 -23.74
CA ASN A 8 -19.00 -14.20 -22.71
C ASN A 8 -18.29 -14.35 -21.36
N THR A 9 -16.95 -14.36 -21.38
CA THR A 9 -16.17 -14.16 -20.16
C THR A 9 -16.22 -12.67 -19.83
N GLY A 10 -17.02 -12.36 -18.80
CA GLY A 10 -17.28 -11.01 -18.32
C GLY A 10 -16.01 -10.15 -18.31
N LYS A 11 -16.15 -8.93 -18.84
CA LYS A 11 -15.09 -7.93 -18.87
C LYS A 11 -14.65 -7.62 -17.44
N TRP A 12 -13.63 -8.32 -16.95
CA TRP A 12 -12.82 -7.86 -15.83
C TRP A 12 -11.94 -6.72 -16.34
N GLU A 13 -12.58 -5.60 -16.64
CA GLU A 13 -11.91 -4.34 -16.86
C GLU A 13 -11.15 -4.04 -15.58
N ARG A 14 -9.82 -4.18 -15.62
CA ARG A 14 -8.93 -3.89 -14.51
C ARG A 14 -8.96 -2.39 -14.25
N MET A 15 -10.01 -1.90 -13.62
CA MET A 15 -10.01 -0.60 -13.00
C MET A 15 -9.04 -0.69 -11.84
N ALA A 16 -7.78 -0.32 -12.09
CA ALA A 16 -6.84 -0.04 -11.03
C ALA A 16 -7.35 1.22 -10.31
N PHE A 17 -8.36 1.06 -9.45
CA PHE A 17 -8.76 2.07 -8.50
C PHE A 17 -7.70 2.08 -7.40
N ILE A 18 -6.52 2.59 -7.73
CA ILE A 18 -5.51 2.96 -6.74
C ILE A 18 -6.06 4.23 -6.10
N PRO A 19 -6.57 4.18 -4.86
CA PRO A 19 -7.11 5.38 -4.22
C PRO A 19 -6.00 6.42 -4.18
N LYS A 20 -6.33 7.69 -4.40
CA LYS A 20 -5.34 8.78 -4.37
C LYS A 20 -4.57 8.85 -3.03
N SER A 21 -5.10 8.26 -1.95
CA SER A 21 -4.39 8.08 -0.68
C SER A 21 -3.16 7.16 -0.76
N ARG A 22 -3.01 6.35 -1.82
CA ARG A 22 -1.80 5.57 -2.10
C ARG A 22 -0.70 6.38 -2.80
N TYR A 23 -0.95 7.63 -3.20
CA TYR A 23 0.13 8.51 -3.59
C TYR A 23 0.92 8.87 -2.34
N VAL A 24 2.05 8.20 -2.16
CA VAL A 24 3.01 8.49 -1.11
C VAL A 24 3.72 9.78 -1.51
N SER A 25 3.22 10.91 -1.02
CA SER A 25 4.09 12.04 -0.72
C SER A 25 4.66 11.75 0.65
N GLU A 26 5.99 11.64 0.78
CA GLU A 26 6.59 11.69 2.11
C GLU A 26 6.20 13.05 2.71
N PRO A 27 5.36 13.11 3.76
CA PRO A 27 4.93 14.39 4.29
C PRO A 27 6.17 15.10 4.84
N PRO A 28 6.35 16.40 4.57
CA PRO A 28 7.43 17.16 5.18
C PRO A 28 7.40 16.97 6.70
N THR A 29 8.56 16.94 7.34
CA THR A 29 8.72 16.68 8.79
C THR A 29 7.76 17.51 9.65
N ALA A 30 7.47 18.76 9.26
CA ALA A 30 6.52 19.64 9.92
C ALA A 30 5.04 19.16 9.90
N GLU A 31 4.63 18.35 8.93
CA GLU A 31 3.30 17.72 8.92
C GLU A 31 3.27 16.47 9.79
N ARG A 32 4.36 15.69 9.85
CA ARG A 32 4.51 14.59 10.82
C ARG A 32 4.40 15.10 12.25
N ASP A 33 5.09 16.19 12.58
CA ASP A 33 5.06 16.78 13.93
C ASP A 33 3.66 17.31 14.31
N ARG A 34 2.95 17.92 13.35
CA ARG A 34 1.55 18.35 13.55
C ARG A 34 0.64 17.16 13.77
N ASN A 35 0.76 16.11 12.97
CA ASN A 35 -0.01 14.87 13.11
C ASN A 35 0.29 14.15 14.43
N HIS A 36 1.54 14.16 14.89
CA HIS A 36 1.92 13.60 16.19
C HIS A 36 1.23 14.32 17.36
N ARG A 37 1.10 15.65 17.27
CA ARG A 37 0.39 16.46 18.27
C ARG A 37 -1.13 16.29 18.19
N GLN A 38 -1.68 16.11 16.99
CA GLN A 38 -3.11 15.95 16.77
C GLN A 38 -3.64 14.56 17.14
N PHE A 39 -2.82 13.51 17.00
CA PHE A 39 -3.21 12.12 17.25
C PHE A 39 -2.21 11.40 18.18
N PRO A 40 -2.19 11.74 19.48
CA PRO A 40 -1.15 11.30 20.42
C PRO A 40 -1.12 9.78 20.65
N VAL A 41 -2.28 9.12 20.65
CA VAL A 41 -2.36 7.66 20.82
C VAL A 41 -1.85 6.94 19.56
N TYR A 42 -2.30 7.40 18.38
CA TYR A 42 -1.86 6.83 17.11
C TYR A 42 -0.36 7.01 16.90
N SER A 43 0.19 8.19 17.20
CA SER A 43 1.62 8.48 17.05
C SER A 43 2.48 7.64 18.00
N ALA A 44 2.03 7.42 19.25
CA ALA A 44 2.71 6.53 20.17
C ALA A 44 2.72 5.07 19.67
N LEU A 45 1.59 4.56 19.17
CA LEU A 45 1.52 3.20 18.60
C LEU A 45 2.38 3.06 17.34
N ALA A 46 2.32 4.03 16.44
CA ALA A 46 3.14 4.06 15.24
C ALA A 46 4.64 4.03 15.58
N THR A 47 5.05 4.78 16.61
CA THR A 47 6.43 4.77 17.13
C THR A 47 6.81 3.40 17.69
N GLN A 48 5.94 2.78 18.49
CA GLN A 48 6.18 1.46 19.07
C GLN A 48 6.29 0.37 17.99
N TRP A 49 5.42 0.40 16.98
CA TRP A 49 5.50 -0.53 15.85
C TRP A 49 6.79 -0.36 15.06
N ALA A 50 7.19 0.88 14.77
CA ALA A 50 8.46 1.14 14.08
C ALA A 50 9.67 0.59 14.87
N GLN A 51 9.71 0.82 16.19
CA GLN A 51 10.78 0.31 17.06
C GLN A 51 10.79 -1.23 17.13
N ALA A 52 9.62 -1.85 17.07
CA ALA A 52 9.48 -3.31 17.06
C ALA A 52 9.72 -3.93 15.67
N GLY A 53 10.11 -3.14 14.66
CA GLY A 53 10.30 -3.62 13.28
C GLY A 53 9.00 -4.09 12.61
N ARG A 54 7.85 -3.53 13.02
CA ARG A 54 6.54 -3.83 12.42
C ARG A 54 6.18 -2.78 11.38
N ALA A 55 5.34 -3.17 10.42
CA ALA A 55 4.79 -2.26 9.42
C ALA A 55 3.94 -1.16 10.11
N VAL A 56 4.14 0.09 9.68
CA VAL A 56 3.40 1.25 10.20
C VAL A 56 2.43 1.74 9.14
N PRO A 57 1.12 1.90 9.45
CA PRO A 57 0.16 2.42 8.49
C PRO A 57 0.55 3.81 7.96
N GLY A 58 0.49 3.99 6.64
CA GLY A 58 0.87 5.24 5.97
C GLY A 58 2.38 5.42 5.73
N VAL A 59 3.21 4.46 6.17
CA VAL A 59 4.65 4.42 5.85
C VAL A 59 4.89 3.29 4.83
N PRO A 60 5.66 3.53 3.76
CA PRO A 60 6.05 2.48 2.83
C PRO A 60 6.87 1.39 3.52
N ASP A 61 6.54 0.13 3.23
CA ASP A 61 7.26 -1.03 3.77
C ASP A 61 8.48 -1.33 2.89
N ARG A 62 9.68 -1.21 3.48
CA ARG A 62 10.95 -1.40 2.76
C ARG A 62 11.20 -2.86 2.36
N GLU A 63 10.72 -3.82 3.15
CA GLU A 63 10.86 -5.24 2.81
C GLU A 63 9.98 -5.57 1.61
N TRP A 64 8.75 -5.04 1.61
CA TRP A 64 7.84 -5.15 0.48
C TRP A 64 8.42 -4.50 -0.79
N GLU A 65 8.95 -3.28 -0.69
CA GLU A 65 9.61 -2.60 -1.82
C GLU A 65 10.77 -3.44 -2.37
N ARG A 66 11.60 -4.02 -1.48
CA ARG A 66 12.70 -4.89 -1.89
C ARG A 66 12.20 -6.15 -2.60
N LEU A 67 11.19 -6.82 -2.08
CA LEU A 67 10.60 -8.01 -2.72
C LEU A 67 10.03 -7.67 -4.10
N MET A 68 9.29 -6.56 -4.22
CA MET A 68 8.69 -6.13 -5.48
C MET A 68 9.71 -5.63 -6.50
N SER A 69 10.89 -5.18 -6.06
CA SER A 69 11.99 -4.78 -6.95
C SER A 69 12.72 -5.96 -7.60
N THR A 70 12.53 -7.17 -7.06
CA THR A 70 13.17 -8.38 -7.59
C THR A 70 12.31 -8.97 -8.71
N PRO A 71 12.85 -9.28 -9.90
CA PRO A 71 12.07 -9.98 -10.92
C PRO A 71 11.66 -11.35 -10.39
N VAL A 72 10.36 -11.54 -10.18
CA VAL A 72 9.74 -12.77 -9.65
C VAL A 72 9.93 -13.98 -10.58
N TRP A 73 10.18 -13.73 -11.87
CA TRP A 73 10.33 -14.80 -12.85
C TRP A 73 11.75 -14.83 -13.42
N PRO A 74 12.41 -16.01 -13.41
CA PRO A 74 13.64 -16.19 -14.18
C PRO A 74 13.33 -16.01 -15.67
N ARG A 75 14.26 -15.38 -16.40
CA ARG A 75 14.23 -15.33 -17.86
C ARG A 75 14.63 -16.66 -18.47
#